data_AF-A0A969VGP4-F1
#
_entry.id   AF-A0A969VGP4-F1
#
_cell.length_a   1.000
_cell.length_b   1.000
_cell.length_c   1.000
_cell.angle_alpha   90.00
_cell.angle_beta   90.00
_cell.angle_gamma   90.00
#
_symmetry.space_group_name_H-M   'P 1'
#
loop_
_entity.id
_entity.type
_entity.pdbx_description
1 polymer ?
#
loop_
_entity_poly.entity_id
_entity_poly.type
_entity_poly.pdbx_seq_one_letter_code
_entity_poly.pdbx_strand_id
1 'polypeptide(L)' 'MNRENMQNAAGKVYLVGAGPGDPGLMTIKGKALLETADVV' A
#
# COMPACT_ATOMS: atom_id res chain seq x y z
N MET A 1 -28.63 -9.95 5.96
CA MET A 1 -27.34 -9.54 5.35
C MET A 1 -26.23 -10.14 6.22
N ASN A 2 -25.54 -11.17 5.73
CA ASN A 2 -24.58 -11.95 6.53
C ASN A 2 -23.27 -11.17 6.73
N ARG A 3 -22.81 -11.06 7.99
CA ARG A 3 -21.59 -10.32 8.38
C ARG A 3 -20.31 -10.90 7.76
N GLU A 4 -20.34 -12.16 7.31
CA GLU A 4 -19.20 -12.83 6.68
C GLU A 4 -18.80 -12.21 5.33
N ASN A 5 -19.76 -11.62 4.59
CA ASN A 5 -19.47 -10.93 3.33
C ASN A 5 -18.82 -9.55 3.51
N MET A 6 -18.72 -9.04 4.75
CA MET A 6 -18.24 -7.69 5.05
C MET A 6 -16.74 -7.65 5.38
N GLN A 7 -16.09 -8.81 5.52
CA GLN A 7 -14.66 -8.90 5.87
C GLN A 7 -13.72 -8.59 4.70
N ASN A 8 -14.20 -8.58 3.46
CA ASN A 8 -13.38 -8.36 2.26
C ASN A 8 -13.36 -6.90 1.75
N ALA A 9 -13.96 -5.97 2.49
CA ALA A 9 -14.06 -4.56 2.08
C ALA A 9 -13.19 -3.61 2.93
N ALA A 10 -12.45 -4.11 3.92
CA ALA A 10 -11.56 -3.27 4.70
C ALA A 10 -10.33 -2.88 3.85
N GLY A 11 -10.14 -1.58 3.63
CA GLY A 11 -8.95 -1.06 2.96
C GLY A 11 -7.67 -1.47 3.72
N LYS A 12 -6.59 -1.72 2.99
CA LYS A 12 -5.30 -2.12 3.56
C LYS A 12 -4.33 -0.94 3.57
N VAL A 13 -3.79 -0.63 4.73
CA VAL A 13 -2.83 0.47 4.91
C VAL A 13 -1.42 -0.10 5.02
N TYR A 14 -0.47 0.55 4.34
CA TYR A 14 0.95 0.22 4.41
C TYR A 14 1.73 1.46 4.85
N LEU A 15 2.67 1.28 5.77
CA LEU A 15 3.71 2.27 6.06
C LEU A 15 4.90 1.98 5.15
N VAL A 16 5.21 2.89 4.25
CA VAL A 16 6.28 2.75 3.28
C VAL A 16 7.29 3.88 3.51
N GLY A 17 8.55 3.52 3.73
CA GLY A 17 9.63 4.51 3.75
C GLY A 17 10.03 4.90 2.33
N ALA A 18 10.00 6.21 2.04
CA ALA A 18 10.38 6.75 0.72
C ALA A 18 11.91 6.77 0.47
N GLY A 19 12.72 6.59 1.53
CA GLY A 19 14.17 6.80 1.48
C GLY A 19 14.55 8.27 1.73
N PRO A 20 15.84 8.64 1.56
CA PRO A 20 16.33 9.99 1.87
C PRO A 20 16.10 11.03 0.77
N GLY A 21 15.52 10.64 -0.38
CA GLY A 21 15.14 11.57 -1.47
C GLY A 21 15.49 11.08 -2.88
N ASP A 22 16.52 10.25 -3.04
CA ASP A 22 16.86 9.64 -4.32
C ASP A 22 15.85 8.51 -4.65
N PRO A 23 15.12 8.58 -5.78
CA PRO A 23 14.16 7.53 -6.17
C PRO A 23 14.78 6.14 -6.32
N GLY A 24 16.07 6.05 -6.67
CA GLY A 24 16.81 4.79 -6.78
C GLY A 24 17.03 4.08 -5.45
N LEU A 25 16.81 4.77 -4.32
CA LEU A 25 16.92 4.21 -2.97
C LEU A 25 15.59 3.68 -2.42
N MET A 26 14.49 3.79 -3.17
CA MET A 26 13.23 3.16 -2.79
C MET A 26 13.31 1.64 -2.92
N THR A 27 12.71 0.92 -1.96
CA THR A 27 12.64 -0.55 -2.04
C THR A 27 11.73 -1.02 -3.17
N ILE A 28 12.03 -2.17 -3.76
CA ILE A 28 11.18 -2.80 -4.80
C ILE A 28 9.75 -3.00 -4.30
N LYS A 29 9.59 -3.41 -3.03
CA LYS A 29 8.28 -3.58 -2.41
C LYS A 29 7.53 -2.25 -2.27
N GLY A 30 8.21 -1.18 -1.84
CA GLY A 30 7.62 0.16 -1.75
C GLY A 30 7.15 0.68 -3.10
N LYS A 31 7.98 0.51 -4.14
CA LYS A 31 7.63 0.83 -5.53
C LYS A 31 6.36 0.11 -5.98
N ALA A 32 6.32 -1.21 -5.81
CA ALA A 32 5.18 -2.01 -6.21
C ALA A 32 3.89 -1.62 -5.47
N LEU A 33 3.98 -1.28 -4.18
CA LEU A 33 2.83 -0.83 -3.41
C LEU A 33 2.31 0.52 -3.91
N LEU A 34 3.19 1.49 -4.17
CA LEU A 34 2.82 2.81 -4.69
C LEU A 34 2.22 2.74 -6.10
N GLU A 35 2.70 1.85 -6.95
CA GLU A 35 2.17 1.65 -8.31
C GLU A 35 0.71 1.15 -8.33
N THR A 36 0.28 0.47 -7.27
CA THR A 36 -1.08 -0.08 -7.14
C THR A 36 -1.95 0.66 -6.12
N ALA A 37 -1.42 1.69 -5.47
CA ALA A 37 -2.14 2.39 -4.41
C ALA A 37 -3.24 3.27 -4.99
N ASP A 38 -4.44 3.16 -4.43
CA ASP A 38 -5.54 4.07 -4.76
C ASP A 38 -5.30 5.49 -4.19
N VAL A 39 -4.55 5.59 -3.07
CA VAL A 39 -4.22 6.85 -2.37
C VAL A 39 -2.88 6.73 -1.63
N VAL A 40 -2.12 7.83 -1.56
CA VAL A 40 -0.81 7.97 -0.89
C VAL A 40 -0.85 9.10 0.12
#